data_AF-A0A8T5HTK3-F1
#
_entry.id   AF-A0A8T5HTK3-F1
#
_cell.length_a   1.000
_cell.length_b   1.000
_cell.length_c   1.000
_cell.angle_alpha   90.00
_cell.angle_beta   90.00
_cell.angle_gamma   90.00
#
_symmetry.space_group_name_H-M   'P 1'
#
loop_
_entity.id
_entity.type
_entity.pdbx_description
1 polymer ?
#
loop_
_entity_poly.entity_id
_entity_poly.type
_entity_poly.pdbx_seq_one_letter_code
_entity_poly.pdbx_strand_id
1 'polypeptide(L)'
;MYETNLKQKIRNPLNIRKIESRIYVCDLNNSHNNLDLETTSKLPILTYGGLNTDILADLLSEEGYQVHQDELCPEDDEDIGLRMPDVWYLNKGAGALSIPMYYSFMQLKASVLDGTAFEENKEIVDTFGRVSLIEVYHEKKLFEKLDAEGVKYFSTPRTLTECTRVLEGWDITRVPRLSDYVTFATFIKDWSESNCSTYDSREWDLGEEKTAEIRKLKGTTNVRECVKSFWQNYLLNKMPRVGQDDIEIDIIEPTFISTRSPNIILVGENSFDLSGSPTNLDAPSLSLTSFSKSKTIYLPKKYYDDGKSLATARLASKRFPESDIILIRAPEGAPRVSLMKEDEIKDSVDSNVLLSELVLREFKKKF
;
A
#
# COMPACT_ATOMS: atom_id res chain seq x y z
N MET A 1 4.47 21.51 40.85
CA MET A 1 5.60 20.71 41.39
C MET A 1 5.18 19.25 41.35
N TYR A 2 5.46 18.56 40.25
CA TYR A 2 5.73 17.12 40.16
C TYR A 2 6.41 16.92 38.80
N GLU A 3 7.59 17.53 38.67
CA GLU A 3 8.63 17.03 37.78
C GLU A 3 9.19 15.79 38.46
N THR A 4 8.85 14.60 37.94
CA THR A 4 9.66 13.42 38.23
C THR A 4 9.54 12.38 37.11
N ASN A 5 10.62 12.32 36.33
CA ASN A 5 11.18 11.13 35.68
C ASN A 5 10.29 10.32 34.71
N LEU A 6 10.23 10.78 33.45
CA LEU A 6 10.05 9.93 32.27
C LEU A 6 11.23 10.12 31.30
N LYS A 7 12.43 9.72 31.76
CA LYS A 7 13.59 9.48 30.91
C LYS A 7 14.21 8.13 31.25
N GLN A 8 13.45 7.05 31.13
CA GLN A 8 14.05 5.75 30.86
C GLN A 8 14.12 5.56 29.35
N LYS A 9 15.21 6.06 28.77
CA LYS A 9 15.67 5.66 27.43
C LYS A 9 16.13 4.20 27.53
N ILE A 10 15.22 3.25 27.32
CA ILE A 10 15.62 1.88 27.01
C ILE A 10 16.15 1.90 25.58
N ARG A 11 17.47 1.99 25.47
CA ARG A 11 18.24 1.86 24.23
C ARG A 11 18.57 0.38 24.01
N ASN A 12 17.59 -0.42 23.61
CA ASN A 12 17.95 -1.64 22.89
C ASN A 12 17.88 -1.31 21.40
N PRO A 13 19.03 -1.00 20.75
CA PRO A 13 19.03 -0.83 19.30
C PRO A 13 18.49 -2.10 18.66
N LEU A 14 17.70 -1.94 17.60
CA LEU A 14 17.26 -3.07 16.79
C LEU A 14 18.48 -3.87 16.34
N ASN A 15 18.41 -5.19 16.46
CA ASN A 15 19.50 -6.06 16.02
C ASN A 15 19.39 -6.28 14.51
N ILE A 16 19.94 -5.34 13.74
CA ILE A 16 20.02 -5.44 12.29
C ILE A 16 21.36 -6.10 11.92
N ARG A 17 21.31 -7.28 11.31
CA ARG A 17 22.52 -7.97 10.80
C ARG A 17 22.38 -8.28 9.33
N LYS A 18 23.48 -8.20 8.60
CA LYS A 18 23.57 -8.68 7.21
C LYS A 18 23.70 -10.19 7.22
N ILE A 19 22.89 -10.89 6.42
CA ILE A 19 22.95 -12.35 6.28
C ILE A 19 23.42 -12.80 4.90
N GLU A 20 23.14 -12.01 3.86
CA GLU A 20 23.59 -12.25 2.48
C GLU A 20 23.93 -10.90 1.82
N SER A 21 24.37 -10.90 0.56
CA SER A 21 24.61 -9.64 -0.17
C SER A 21 23.32 -8.82 -0.21
N ARG A 22 23.35 -7.60 0.36
CA ARG A 22 22.22 -6.69 0.49
C ARG A 22 20.97 -7.24 1.22
N ILE A 23 21.01 -8.44 1.81
CA ILE A 23 19.92 -8.97 2.63
C ILE A 23 20.27 -8.84 4.11
N TYR A 24 19.40 -8.16 4.84
CA TYR A 24 19.51 -7.90 6.27
C TYR A 24 18.31 -8.49 7.01
N VAL A 25 18.56 -8.96 8.22
CA VAL A 25 17.53 -9.37 9.16
C VAL A 25 17.51 -8.38 10.29
N CYS A 26 16.32 -7.86 10.58
CA CYS A 26 16.04 -7.06 11.76
C CYS A 26 15.19 -7.88 12.73
N ASP A 27 15.81 -8.38 13.80
CA ASP A 27 15.07 -9.00 14.89
C ASP A 27 14.49 -7.92 15.80
N LEU A 28 13.17 -7.94 15.96
CA LEU A 28 12.48 -7.07 16.90
C LEU A 28 12.71 -7.58 18.33
N ASN A 29 13.05 -6.67 19.24
CA ASN A 29 13.21 -7.01 20.66
C ASN A 29 11.86 -6.85 21.38
N ASN A 30 11.61 -7.65 22.43
CA ASN A 30 10.43 -7.55 23.32
C ASN A 30 10.30 -6.20 24.06
N SER A 31 11.20 -5.25 23.84
CA SER A 31 11.14 -3.92 24.44
C SER A 31 10.05 -3.09 23.77
N HIS A 32 9.03 -2.74 24.54
CA HIS A 32 8.05 -1.69 24.21
C HIS A 32 8.79 -0.37 23.98
N ASN A 33 9.24 -0.15 22.75
CA ASN A 33 9.72 1.15 22.34
C ASN A 33 8.48 2.02 22.18
N ASN A 34 8.25 2.93 23.12
CA ASN A 34 7.34 4.06 22.92
C ASN A 34 7.86 4.83 21.69
N LEU A 35 7.28 4.52 20.54
CA LEU A 35 7.58 5.15 19.27
C LEU A 35 6.81 6.46 19.22
N ASP A 36 7.56 7.55 19.21
CA ASP A 36 7.04 8.90 19.07
C ASP A 36 6.59 9.12 17.61
N LEU A 37 5.28 9.37 17.44
CA LEU A 37 4.61 9.65 16.17
C LEU A 37 5.16 10.92 15.47
N GLU A 38 5.85 11.81 16.18
CA GLU A 38 6.50 12.97 15.55
C GLU A 38 7.80 12.62 14.82
N THR A 39 8.46 11.52 15.19
CA THR A 39 9.67 11.08 14.48
C THR A 39 9.39 10.28 13.23
N THR A 40 8.24 9.62 13.17
CA THR A 40 7.80 8.79 12.05
C THR A 40 7.47 9.64 10.80
N SER A 41 6.76 10.73 11.01
CA SER A 41 6.29 11.66 9.96
C SER A 41 7.36 12.41 9.14
N LYS A 42 8.67 12.26 9.45
CA LYS A 42 9.75 13.11 8.90
C LYS A 42 10.66 12.41 7.89
N LEU A 43 10.44 11.13 7.58
CA LEU A 43 11.26 10.43 6.58
C LEU A 43 10.82 10.85 5.17
N PRO A 44 11.70 11.43 4.33
CA PRO A 44 11.38 11.79 2.94
C PRO A 44 11.43 10.54 2.05
N ILE A 45 10.47 9.64 2.29
CA ILE A 45 10.34 8.38 1.59
C ILE A 45 9.05 8.35 0.77
N LEU A 46 9.11 7.59 -0.30
CA LEU A 46 7.97 7.22 -1.13
C LEU A 46 7.81 5.70 -1.08
N THR A 47 6.57 5.21 -1.02
CA THR A 47 6.33 3.79 -0.82
C THR A 47 5.26 3.22 -1.73
N TYR A 48 5.53 2.01 -2.21
CA TYR A 48 4.58 1.13 -2.88
C TYR A 48 4.61 -0.22 -2.19
N GLY A 49 3.53 -0.98 -2.19
CA GLY A 49 3.52 -2.29 -1.56
C GLY A 49 2.30 -3.12 -1.93
N GLY A 50 2.40 -4.41 -1.68
CA GLY A 50 1.38 -5.40 -1.99
C GLY A 50 1.83 -6.79 -1.53
N LEU A 51 1.10 -7.81 -1.94
CA LEU A 51 1.53 -9.20 -1.72
C LEU A 51 2.71 -9.55 -2.63
N ASN A 52 3.46 -10.59 -2.28
CA ASN A 52 4.54 -11.12 -3.12
C ASN A 52 4.08 -11.48 -4.54
N THR A 53 2.83 -11.94 -4.71
CA THR A 53 2.22 -12.24 -6.02
C THR A 53 2.03 -11.01 -6.89
N ASP A 54 2.01 -9.80 -6.32
CA ASP A 54 1.89 -8.57 -7.10
C ASP A 54 3.27 -8.03 -7.47
N ILE A 55 4.15 -7.90 -6.47
CA ILE A 55 5.45 -7.26 -6.66
C ILE A 55 6.45 -8.15 -7.41
N LEU A 56 6.36 -9.47 -7.23
CA LEU A 56 7.28 -10.46 -7.81
C LEU A 56 6.65 -11.30 -8.92
N ALA A 57 5.51 -10.89 -9.46
CA ALA A 57 4.74 -11.64 -10.46
C ALA A 57 5.59 -12.13 -11.64
N ASP A 58 6.40 -11.24 -12.23
CA ASP A 58 7.27 -11.56 -13.37
C ASP A 58 8.25 -12.69 -13.01
N LEU A 59 8.95 -12.58 -11.88
CA LEU A 59 9.93 -13.60 -11.46
C LEU A 59 9.28 -14.92 -11.07
N LEU A 60 8.11 -14.88 -10.43
CA LEU A 60 7.36 -16.09 -10.09
C LEU A 60 6.93 -16.80 -11.38
N SER A 61 6.50 -16.05 -12.40
CA SER A 61 6.17 -16.60 -13.72
C SER A 61 7.40 -17.20 -14.40
N GLU A 62 8.56 -16.54 -14.32
CA GLU A 62 9.84 -17.06 -14.82
C GLU A 62 10.29 -18.35 -14.09
N GLU A 63 9.97 -18.48 -12.79
CA GLU A 63 10.21 -19.71 -12.02
C GLU A 63 9.18 -20.82 -12.30
N GLY A 64 8.21 -20.57 -13.20
CA GLY A 64 7.25 -21.56 -13.69
C GLY A 64 5.93 -21.60 -12.93
N TYR A 65 5.67 -20.65 -12.03
CA TYR A 65 4.39 -20.55 -11.33
C TYR A 65 3.33 -19.85 -12.20
N GLN A 66 2.08 -20.32 -12.09
CA GLN A 66 0.93 -19.58 -12.60
C GLN A 66 0.53 -18.51 -11.58
N VAL A 67 0.76 -17.23 -11.91
CA VAL A 67 0.47 -16.11 -11.03
C VAL A 67 -0.89 -15.51 -11.39
N HIS A 68 -1.77 -15.43 -10.39
CA HIS A 68 -3.03 -14.69 -10.43
C HIS A 68 -2.88 -13.38 -9.66
N GLN A 69 -3.06 -12.24 -10.32
CA GLN A 69 -2.98 -10.92 -9.68
C GLN A 69 -4.39 -10.38 -9.43
N ASP A 70 -4.77 -10.29 -8.16
CA ASP A 70 -6.04 -9.71 -7.72
C ASP A 70 -5.81 -8.28 -7.22
N GLU A 71 -5.64 -7.36 -8.18
CA GLU A 71 -5.51 -5.94 -7.84
C GLU A 71 -6.86 -5.37 -7.41
N LEU A 72 -6.84 -4.45 -6.45
CA LEU A 72 -8.04 -3.79 -5.97
C LEU A 72 -8.39 -2.62 -6.88
N CYS A 73 -9.67 -2.50 -7.24
CA CYS A 73 -10.24 -1.38 -8.01
C CYS A 73 -9.62 -1.10 -9.40
N PRO A 74 -9.20 -2.11 -10.18
CA PRO A 74 -8.49 -1.89 -11.44
C PRO A 74 -9.31 -1.07 -12.46
N GLU A 75 -10.60 -1.36 -12.56
CA GLU A 75 -11.52 -0.68 -13.48
C GLU A 75 -11.73 0.80 -13.10
N ASP A 76 -11.69 1.12 -11.81
CA ASP A 76 -11.89 2.51 -11.38
C ASP A 76 -10.72 3.40 -11.78
N ASP A 77 -9.50 2.88 -11.63
CA ASP A 77 -8.28 3.57 -12.05
C ASP A 77 -8.19 3.66 -13.59
N GLU A 78 -8.56 2.60 -14.31
CA GLU A 78 -8.56 2.58 -15.78
C GLU A 78 -9.47 3.64 -16.38
N ASP A 79 -10.69 3.81 -15.87
CA ASP A 79 -11.63 4.79 -16.41
C ASP A 79 -11.15 6.23 -16.28
N ILE A 80 -10.37 6.54 -15.24
CA ILE A 80 -9.75 7.86 -15.07
C ILE A 80 -8.35 7.93 -15.68
N GLY A 81 -7.87 6.86 -16.32
CA GLY A 81 -6.58 6.79 -17.02
C GLY A 81 -5.36 6.61 -16.11
N LEU A 82 -5.52 6.01 -14.93
CA LEU A 82 -4.47 5.79 -13.92
C LEU A 82 -4.18 4.31 -13.67
N ARG A 83 -4.22 3.49 -14.72
CA ARG A 83 -4.05 2.03 -14.62
C ARG A 83 -2.59 1.62 -14.81
N MET A 84 -2.11 0.66 -14.00
CA MET A 84 -0.86 -0.04 -14.28
C MET A 84 -1.01 -0.91 -15.55
N PRO A 85 -0.02 -0.94 -16.47
CA PRO A 85 1.35 -0.45 -16.27
C PRO A 85 1.57 1.02 -16.65
N ASP A 86 0.60 1.70 -17.27
CA ASP A 86 0.76 3.06 -17.81
C ASP A 86 1.03 4.11 -16.73
N VAL A 87 0.48 3.89 -15.53
CA VAL A 87 0.64 4.76 -14.38
C VAL A 87 1.08 3.97 -13.15
N TRP A 88 2.05 4.51 -12.41
CA TRP A 88 2.57 3.94 -11.18
C TRP A 88 2.45 4.92 -10.02
N TYR A 89 1.63 4.59 -9.03
CA TYR A 89 1.40 5.45 -7.87
C TYR A 89 2.29 5.09 -6.68
N LEU A 90 2.82 6.11 -6.00
CA LEU A 90 3.62 6.02 -4.78
C LEU A 90 3.02 6.89 -3.69
N ASN A 91 3.06 6.39 -2.45
CA ASN A 91 2.58 7.12 -1.28
C ASN A 91 3.71 7.93 -0.64
N LYS A 92 3.41 9.11 -0.13
CA LYS A 92 4.36 10.08 0.45
C LYS A 92 3.93 10.52 1.85
N GLY A 93 4.90 10.83 2.69
CA GLY A 93 4.70 11.52 3.97
C GLY A 93 4.40 10.59 5.15
N ALA A 94 3.75 11.14 6.17
CA ALA A 94 3.60 10.48 7.48
C ALA A 94 2.80 9.17 7.45
N GLY A 95 1.87 9.03 6.50
CA GLY A 95 1.09 7.81 6.28
C GLY A 95 1.67 6.89 5.21
N ALA A 96 2.83 7.19 4.63
CA ALA A 96 3.32 6.52 3.43
C ALA A 96 3.34 4.99 3.58
N LEU A 97 3.84 4.47 4.69
CA LEU A 97 3.90 3.02 4.97
C LEU A 97 2.55 2.42 5.35
N SER A 98 1.64 3.19 5.95
CA SER A 98 0.30 2.72 6.30
C SER A 98 -0.50 2.32 5.07
N ILE A 99 -0.37 3.06 3.98
CA ILE A 99 -1.16 2.86 2.77
C ILE A 99 -0.84 1.54 2.04
N PRO A 100 0.40 1.14 1.74
CA PRO A 100 0.68 -0.17 1.16
C PRO A 100 0.33 -1.33 2.11
N MET A 101 0.45 -1.12 3.43
CA MET A 101 0.01 -2.12 4.42
C MET A 101 -1.52 -2.27 4.45
N TYR A 102 -2.26 -1.18 4.23
CA TYR A 102 -3.71 -1.19 4.00
C TYR A 102 -4.06 -2.03 2.79
N TYR A 103 -3.44 -1.77 1.64
CA TYR A 103 -3.74 -2.49 0.41
C TYR A 103 -3.41 -3.98 0.53
N SER A 104 -2.28 -4.32 1.17
CA SER A 104 -1.96 -5.72 1.49
C SER A 104 -3.04 -6.41 2.33
N PHE A 105 -3.58 -5.71 3.34
CA PHE A 105 -4.68 -6.22 4.15
C PHE A 105 -5.99 -6.37 3.35
N MET A 106 -6.29 -5.39 2.50
CA MET A 106 -7.49 -5.42 1.66
C MET A 106 -7.42 -6.53 0.61
N GLN A 107 -6.24 -6.84 0.06
CA GLN A 107 -6.01 -7.98 -0.82
C GLN A 107 -6.20 -9.31 -0.08
N LEU A 108 -5.66 -9.43 1.14
CA LEU A 108 -5.94 -10.59 1.99
C LEU A 108 -7.44 -10.76 2.23
N LYS A 109 -8.16 -9.68 2.55
CA LYS A 109 -9.61 -9.69 2.73
C LYS A 109 -10.36 -10.05 1.44
N ALA A 110 -9.91 -9.58 0.27
CA ALA A 110 -10.49 -9.94 -1.03
C ALA A 110 -10.32 -11.42 -1.34
N SER A 111 -9.20 -12.01 -0.93
CA SER A 111 -8.94 -13.45 -1.02
C SER A 111 -9.77 -14.31 -0.04
N VAL A 112 -10.78 -13.73 0.62
CA VAL A 112 -11.74 -14.46 1.47
C VAL A 112 -13.10 -14.39 0.80
N LEU A 113 -13.46 -15.47 0.08
CA LEU A 113 -14.74 -15.58 -0.61
C LEU A 113 -15.62 -16.61 0.10
N ASP A 114 -16.85 -16.22 0.44
CA ASP A 114 -17.89 -17.11 0.97
C ASP A 114 -17.50 -17.98 2.17
N GLY A 115 -16.56 -17.53 3.00
CA GLY A 115 -16.13 -18.24 4.21
C GLY A 115 -15.01 -19.26 3.98
N THR A 116 -14.44 -19.30 2.78
CA THR A 116 -13.27 -20.12 2.44
C THR A 116 -12.11 -19.19 2.03
N ALA A 117 -10.89 -19.52 2.45
CA ALA A 117 -9.70 -18.86 1.92
C ALA A 117 -9.54 -19.22 0.44
N PHE A 118 -9.39 -18.22 -0.41
CA PHE A 118 -9.25 -18.36 -1.84
C PHE A 118 -8.00 -19.18 -2.20
N GLU A 119 -8.17 -20.16 -3.08
CA GLU A 119 -7.13 -21.15 -3.45
C GLU A 119 -6.19 -20.66 -4.55
N GLU A 120 -6.42 -19.48 -5.12
CA GLU A 120 -5.51 -18.94 -6.13
C GLU A 120 -4.12 -18.66 -5.55
N ASN A 121 -3.10 -18.90 -6.37
CA ASN A 121 -1.68 -18.87 -6.01
C ASN A 121 -1.25 -19.90 -4.94
N LYS A 122 -2.00 -20.99 -4.71
CA LYS A 122 -1.69 -21.99 -3.67
C LYS A 122 -0.22 -22.45 -3.67
N GLU A 123 0.33 -22.82 -4.83
CA GLU A 123 1.72 -23.29 -4.93
C GLU A 123 2.74 -22.22 -4.53
N ILE A 124 2.47 -20.96 -4.90
CA ILE A 124 3.28 -19.79 -4.52
C ILE A 124 3.16 -19.57 -3.00
N VAL A 125 1.95 -19.64 -2.44
CA VAL A 125 1.71 -19.45 -1.00
C VAL A 125 2.33 -20.57 -0.17
N ASP A 126 2.31 -21.81 -0.66
CA ASP A 126 2.94 -22.94 0.01
C ASP A 126 4.47 -22.77 0.08
N THR A 127 5.08 -22.14 -0.93
CA THR A 127 6.53 -21.91 -1.02
C THR A 127 7.00 -20.61 -0.37
N PHE A 128 6.34 -19.50 -0.69
CA PHE A 128 6.76 -18.12 -0.36
C PHE A 128 5.84 -17.42 0.65
N GLY A 129 4.69 -18.03 0.96
CA GLY A 129 3.70 -17.46 1.87
C GLY A 129 2.91 -16.34 1.20
N ARG A 130 1.96 -15.75 1.94
CA ARG A 130 1.34 -14.47 1.57
C ARG A 130 2.09 -13.34 2.27
N VAL A 131 3.36 -13.20 1.92
CA VAL A 131 4.27 -12.22 2.54
C VAL A 131 4.10 -10.88 1.83
N SER A 132 3.77 -9.84 2.57
CA SER A 132 3.77 -8.49 2.02
C SER A 132 5.19 -7.96 1.82
N LEU A 133 5.33 -7.21 0.73
CA LEU A 133 6.53 -6.48 0.37
C LEU A 133 6.21 -5.00 0.28
N ILE A 134 7.09 -4.16 0.83
CA ILE A 134 6.99 -2.72 0.68
C ILE A 134 8.28 -2.19 0.06
N GLU A 135 8.13 -1.60 -1.11
CA GLU A 135 9.15 -0.83 -1.79
C GLU A 135 9.27 0.54 -1.15
N VAL A 136 10.51 0.94 -0.84
CA VAL A 136 10.83 2.22 -0.25
C VAL A 136 11.83 2.94 -1.13
N TYR A 137 11.43 4.12 -1.59
CA TYR A 137 12.22 5.00 -2.44
C TYR A 137 12.61 6.24 -1.63
N HIS A 138 13.84 6.72 -1.81
CA HIS A 138 14.28 8.00 -1.30
C HIS A 138 13.76 9.08 -2.23
N GLU A 139 12.88 9.95 -1.74
CA GLU A 139 12.11 10.92 -2.54
C GLU A 139 13.01 11.70 -3.51
N LYS A 140 14.07 12.33 -2.98
CA LYS A 140 15.01 13.12 -3.79
C LYS A 140 15.69 12.30 -4.89
N LYS A 141 16.15 11.08 -4.58
CA LYS A 141 16.85 10.23 -5.56
C LYS A 141 15.91 9.79 -6.68
N LEU A 142 14.66 9.47 -6.34
CA LEU A 142 13.68 9.07 -7.33
C LEU A 142 13.35 10.23 -8.27
N PHE A 143 13.05 11.42 -7.75
CA PHE A 143 12.74 12.58 -8.59
C PHE A 143 13.92 13.00 -9.47
N GLU A 144 15.16 12.97 -8.94
CA GLU A 144 16.37 13.19 -9.76
C GLU A 144 16.47 12.19 -10.93
N LYS A 145 16.14 10.92 -10.69
CA LYS A 145 16.10 9.89 -11.74
C LYS A 145 15.00 10.19 -12.77
N LEU A 146 13.76 10.41 -12.31
CA LEU A 146 12.62 10.67 -13.19
C LEU A 146 12.85 11.91 -14.07
N ASP A 147 13.36 12.99 -13.49
CA ASP A 147 13.67 14.21 -14.23
C ASP A 147 14.81 14.01 -15.24
N ALA A 148 15.85 13.23 -14.89
CA ALA A 148 16.94 12.90 -15.80
C ALA A 148 16.50 12.02 -16.97
N GLU A 149 15.55 11.11 -16.73
CA GLU A 149 14.96 10.21 -17.73
C GLU A 149 13.83 10.88 -18.54
N GLY A 150 13.38 12.07 -18.14
CA GLY A 150 12.27 12.77 -18.78
C GLY A 150 10.91 12.11 -18.54
N VAL A 151 10.81 11.28 -17.50
CA VAL A 151 9.57 10.61 -17.10
C VAL A 151 8.60 11.62 -16.53
N LYS A 152 7.35 11.59 -16.99
CA LYS A 152 6.30 12.46 -16.48
C LYS A 152 5.77 11.90 -15.16
N TYR A 153 5.48 12.78 -14.22
CA TYR A 153 4.80 12.43 -12.99
C TYR A 153 4.08 13.66 -12.45
N PHE A 154 3.08 13.44 -11.61
CA PHE A 154 2.38 14.48 -10.87
C PHE A 154 2.08 14.00 -9.46
N SER A 155 1.57 14.88 -8.61
CA SER A 155 1.13 14.48 -7.28
C SER A 155 -0.13 15.18 -6.83
N THR A 156 -0.80 14.55 -5.87
CA THR A 156 -2.07 15.00 -5.33
C THR A 156 -2.08 14.92 -3.80
N PRO A 157 -2.85 15.81 -3.14
CA PRO A 157 -3.06 15.73 -1.69
C PRO A 157 -3.98 14.57 -1.29
N ARG A 158 -4.67 13.95 -2.26
CA ARG A 158 -5.62 12.85 -2.06
C ARG A 158 -5.74 12.02 -3.34
N THR A 159 -5.92 10.72 -3.18
CA THR A 159 -6.12 9.76 -4.29
C THR A 159 -7.27 10.17 -5.20
N LEU A 160 -6.99 10.25 -6.51
CA LEU A 160 -7.97 10.69 -7.52
C LEU A 160 -9.16 9.75 -7.64
N THR A 161 -8.96 8.45 -7.44
CA THR A 161 -10.01 7.43 -7.50
C THR A 161 -11.06 7.62 -6.39
N GLU A 162 -10.64 7.93 -5.17
CA GLU A 162 -11.58 8.23 -4.07
C GLU A 162 -12.25 9.61 -4.25
N CYS A 163 -11.53 10.60 -4.80
CA CYS A 163 -12.15 11.87 -5.20
C CYS A 163 -13.23 11.67 -6.28
N THR A 164 -13.00 10.77 -7.23
CA THR A 164 -13.99 10.43 -8.28
C THR A 164 -15.27 9.89 -7.65
N ARG A 165 -15.18 9.00 -6.66
CA ARG A 165 -16.36 8.47 -5.94
C ARG A 165 -17.14 9.56 -5.20
N VAL A 166 -16.44 10.54 -4.61
CA VAL A 166 -17.11 11.72 -4.03
C VAL A 166 -17.87 12.50 -5.10
N LEU A 167 -17.25 12.78 -6.24
CA LEU A 167 -17.84 13.55 -7.35
C LEU A 167 -19.00 12.83 -8.05
N GLU A 168 -18.99 11.51 -8.00
CA GLU A 168 -20.10 10.65 -8.44
C GLU A 168 -21.27 10.65 -7.45
N GLY A 169 -21.11 11.22 -6.25
CA GLY A 169 -22.16 11.32 -5.24
C GLY A 169 -22.35 10.05 -4.41
N TRP A 170 -21.29 9.26 -4.21
CA TRP A 170 -21.35 8.10 -3.32
C TRP A 170 -21.76 8.52 -1.90
N ASP A 171 -22.56 7.68 -1.24
CA ASP A 171 -23.12 8.01 0.08
C ASP A 171 -22.01 8.00 1.16
N ILE A 172 -21.55 9.19 1.54
CA ILE A 172 -20.53 9.39 2.57
C ILE A 172 -20.98 8.83 3.93
N THR A 173 -22.28 8.77 4.22
CA THR A 173 -22.75 8.16 5.49
C THR A 173 -22.51 6.65 5.51
N ARG A 174 -22.62 5.99 4.37
CA ARG A 174 -22.30 4.57 4.19
C ARG A 174 -20.81 4.32 4.00
N VAL A 175 -20.07 5.32 3.52
CA VAL A 175 -18.63 5.27 3.24
C VAL A 175 -17.90 6.46 3.90
N PRO A 176 -17.79 6.52 5.25
CA PRO A 176 -17.35 7.72 5.96
C PRO A 176 -15.96 8.24 5.58
N ARG A 177 -15.06 7.36 5.14
CA ARG A 177 -13.70 7.74 4.71
C ARG A 177 -13.69 8.74 3.54
N LEU A 178 -14.76 8.79 2.73
CA LEU A 178 -14.86 9.72 1.60
C LEU A 178 -14.92 11.18 2.05
N SER A 179 -15.27 11.46 3.32
CA SER A 179 -15.29 12.82 3.86
C SER A 179 -13.94 13.53 3.76
N ASP A 180 -12.83 12.80 3.90
CA ASP A 180 -11.46 13.34 3.81
C ASP A 180 -11.06 13.79 2.39
N TYR A 181 -11.86 13.44 1.38
CA TYR A 181 -11.61 13.70 -0.04
C TYR A 181 -12.43 14.86 -0.60
N VAL A 182 -13.46 15.33 0.13
CA VAL A 182 -14.44 16.32 -0.34
C VAL A 182 -13.77 17.62 -0.79
N THR A 183 -12.83 18.15 -0.01
CA THR A 183 -12.21 19.44 -0.33
C THR A 183 -11.46 19.39 -1.67
N PHE A 184 -10.68 18.33 -1.91
CA PHE A 184 -9.94 18.20 -3.17
C PHE A 184 -10.86 17.81 -4.32
N ALA A 185 -11.89 17.00 -4.08
CA ALA A 185 -12.93 16.69 -5.06
C ALA A 185 -13.65 17.97 -5.55
N THR A 186 -14.07 18.86 -4.63
CA THR A 186 -14.67 20.15 -4.99
C THR A 186 -13.74 20.99 -5.87
N PHE A 187 -12.45 21.04 -5.55
CA PHE A 187 -11.47 21.73 -6.39
C PHE A 187 -11.41 21.16 -7.82
N ILE A 188 -11.46 19.83 -7.98
CA ILE A 188 -11.50 19.18 -9.29
C ILE A 188 -12.79 19.56 -10.04
N LYS A 189 -13.94 19.60 -9.36
CA LYS A 189 -15.23 20.01 -9.95
C LYS A 189 -15.18 21.46 -10.45
N ASP A 190 -14.75 22.38 -9.61
CA ASP A 190 -14.64 23.81 -9.95
C ASP A 190 -13.71 24.04 -11.15
N TRP A 191 -12.58 23.31 -11.20
CA TRP A 191 -11.70 23.34 -12.36
C TRP A 191 -12.40 22.79 -13.61
N SER A 192 -13.09 21.66 -13.48
CA SER A 192 -13.75 20.97 -14.59
C SER A 192 -14.86 21.81 -15.24
N GLU A 193 -15.63 22.54 -14.43
CA GLU A 193 -16.68 23.46 -14.89
C GLU A 193 -16.17 24.51 -15.89
N SER A 194 -14.95 24.98 -15.68
CA SER A 194 -14.36 26.04 -16.49
C SER A 194 -13.49 25.52 -17.63
N ASN A 195 -12.94 24.30 -17.51
CA ASN A 195 -11.85 23.83 -18.38
C ASN A 195 -12.16 22.54 -19.14
N CYS A 196 -13.18 21.77 -18.76
CA CYS A 196 -13.51 20.53 -19.43
C CYS A 196 -14.67 20.73 -20.41
N SER A 197 -14.40 20.56 -21.71
CA SER A 197 -15.38 20.78 -22.78
C SER A 197 -16.58 19.85 -22.72
N THR A 198 -16.44 18.70 -22.06
CA THR A 198 -17.49 17.71 -21.90
C THR A 198 -18.32 17.92 -20.63
N TYR A 199 -17.96 18.84 -19.73
CA TYR A 199 -18.63 19.00 -18.43
C TYR A 199 -20.16 19.15 -18.57
N ASP A 200 -20.90 18.30 -17.88
CA ASP A 200 -22.37 18.35 -17.77
C ASP A 200 -22.78 18.13 -16.32
N SER A 201 -23.15 19.21 -15.62
CA SER A 201 -23.54 19.18 -14.21
C SER A 201 -24.70 18.23 -13.89
N ARG A 202 -25.49 17.81 -14.90
CA ARG A 202 -26.60 16.85 -14.73
C ARG A 202 -26.12 15.41 -14.58
N GLU A 203 -24.87 15.11 -14.94
CA GLU A 203 -24.25 13.79 -14.83
C GLU A 203 -23.32 13.66 -13.61
N TRP A 204 -23.36 14.62 -12.67
CA TRP A 204 -22.59 14.63 -11.43
C TRP A 204 -23.49 14.31 -10.23
N ASP A 205 -22.89 13.83 -9.13
CA ASP A 205 -23.59 13.59 -7.86
C ASP A 205 -24.78 12.59 -7.97
N LEU A 206 -24.70 11.61 -8.88
CA LEU A 206 -25.79 10.67 -9.20
C LEU A 206 -25.91 9.47 -8.24
N GLY A 207 -24.90 9.22 -7.42
CA GLY A 207 -24.77 8.03 -6.60
C GLY A 207 -24.12 6.85 -7.32
N GLU A 208 -23.63 5.89 -6.52
CA GLU A 208 -22.92 4.68 -6.97
C GLU A 208 -23.74 3.86 -7.97
N GLU A 209 -25.00 3.57 -7.66
CA GLU A 209 -25.87 2.71 -8.48
C GLU A 209 -26.10 3.31 -9.87
N LYS A 210 -26.45 4.60 -9.94
CA LYS A 210 -26.70 5.28 -11.21
C LYS A 210 -25.43 5.45 -12.03
N THR A 211 -24.31 5.71 -11.36
CA THR A 211 -22.99 5.77 -11.99
C THR A 211 -22.63 4.42 -12.62
N ALA A 212 -22.83 3.32 -11.89
CA ALA A 212 -22.56 1.97 -12.39
C ALA A 212 -23.42 1.62 -13.62
N GLU A 213 -24.70 2.03 -13.65
CA GLU A 213 -25.56 1.88 -14.83
C GLU A 213 -25.00 2.64 -16.04
N ILE A 214 -24.58 3.89 -15.86
CA ILE A 214 -24.03 4.71 -16.95
C ILE A 214 -22.72 4.11 -17.46
N ARG A 215 -21.82 3.69 -16.57
CA ARG A 215 -20.56 3.01 -16.93
C ARG A 215 -20.82 1.77 -17.78
N LYS A 216 -21.77 0.93 -17.36
CA LYS A 216 -22.14 -0.28 -18.12
C LYS A 216 -22.68 0.02 -19.52
N LEU A 217 -23.36 1.16 -19.70
CA LEU A 217 -23.96 1.54 -20.99
C LEU A 217 -23.01 2.30 -21.92
N LYS A 218 -22.19 3.21 -21.36
CA LYS A 218 -21.36 4.15 -22.12
C LYS A 218 -19.86 3.85 -22.04
N GLY A 219 -19.42 2.98 -21.14
CA GLY A 219 -18.02 2.69 -20.84
C GLY A 219 -17.34 3.71 -19.90
N THR A 220 -17.93 4.88 -19.68
CA THR A 220 -17.37 5.95 -18.82
C THR A 220 -18.49 6.87 -18.31
N THR A 221 -18.16 7.79 -17.40
CA THR A 221 -19.06 8.85 -16.90
C THR A 221 -18.48 10.24 -17.18
N ASN A 222 -19.34 11.26 -17.19
CA ASN A 222 -18.90 12.64 -17.33
C ASN A 222 -17.85 13.05 -16.28
N VAL A 223 -18.05 12.61 -15.02
CA VAL A 223 -17.12 12.82 -13.92
C VAL A 223 -15.75 12.23 -14.24
N ARG A 224 -15.69 10.98 -14.67
CA ARG A 224 -14.42 10.28 -14.97
C ARG A 224 -13.66 10.92 -16.12
N GLU A 225 -14.34 11.30 -17.20
CA GLU A 225 -13.73 12.06 -18.29
C GLU A 225 -13.18 13.42 -17.82
N CYS A 226 -13.89 14.10 -16.92
CA CYS A 226 -13.44 15.37 -16.36
C CYS A 226 -12.23 15.20 -15.42
N VAL A 227 -12.21 14.18 -14.57
CA VAL A 227 -11.07 13.83 -13.71
C VAL A 227 -9.84 13.47 -14.57
N LYS A 228 -10.04 12.71 -15.64
CA LYS A 228 -8.99 12.37 -16.60
C LYS A 228 -8.40 13.62 -17.25
N SER A 229 -9.26 14.51 -17.75
CA SER A 229 -8.84 15.79 -18.31
C SER A 229 -8.12 16.67 -17.28
N PHE A 230 -8.57 16.66 -16.02
CA PHE A 230 -7.95 17.40 -14.94
C PHE A 230 -6.49 16.98 -14.72
N TRP A 231 -6.20 15.69 -14.53
CA TRP A 231 -4.80 15.31 -14.30
C TRP A 231 -3.93 15.52 -15.54
N GLN A 232 -4.48 15.30 -16.74
CA GLN A 232 -3.75 15.45 -18.00
C GLN A 232 -3.38 16.92 -18.30
N ASN A 233 -4.30 17.85 -18.02
CA ASN A 233 -4.17 19.24 -18.43
C ASN A 233 -3.78 20.18 -17.29
N TYR A 234 -4.14 19.86 -16.05
CA TYR A 234 -3.80 20.64 -14.86
C TYR A 234 -2.62 20.03 -14.10
N LEU A 235 -2.73 18.79 -13.62
CA LEU A 235 -1.73 18.23 -12.69
C LEU A 235 -0.36 18.02 -13.35
N LEU A 236 -0.31 17.50 -14.58
CA LEU A 236 0.95 17.34 -15.34
C LEU A 236 1.69 18.66 -15.61
N ASN A 237 0.96 19.78 -15.60
CA ASN A 237 1.50 21.12 -15.88
C ASN A 237 1.66 21.98 -14.62
N LYS A 238 1.27 21.47 -13.44
CA LYS A 238 1.35 22.16 -12.16
C LYS A 238 2.80 22.44 -11.77
N MET A 239 3.05 23.63 -11.20
CA MET A 239 4.35 24.04 -10.65
C MET A 239 4.17 24.54 -9.20
N PRO A 240 4.88 23.97 -8.20
CA PRO A 240 5.77 22.81 -8.31
C PRO A 240 5.00 21.51 -8.67
N ARG A 241 5.67 20.58 -9.37
CA ARG A 241 5.06 19.27 -9.70
C ARG A 241 4.65 18.49 -8.46
N VAL A 242 5.45 18.61 -7.39
CA VAL A 242 5.19 17.98 -6.09
C VAL A 242 4.97 19.00 -5.01
N GLY A 243 3.75 19.03 -4.47
CA GLY A 243 3.36 19.86 -3.34
C GLY A 243 3.92 19.34 -2.02
N GLN A 244 3.96 20.22 -1.02
CA GLN A 244 4.37 19.87 0.33
C GLN A 244 3.38 18.92 1.00
N ASP A 245 2.08 19.16 0.78
CA ASP A 245 0.98 18.38 1.37
C ASP A 245 0.49 17.25 0.45
N ASP A 246 1.17 17.03 -0.68
CA ASP A 246 0.83 15.95 -1.60
C ASP A 246 1.26 14.60 -1.00
N ILE A 247 0.35 13.63 -1.02
CA ILE A 247 0.52 12.30 -0.38
C ILE A 247 0.58 11.17 -1.41
N GLU A 248 0.15 11.40 -2.64
CA GLU A 248 0.18 10.41 -3.73
C GLU A 248 0.95 11.01 -4.90
N ILE A 249 1.88 10.23 -5.45
CA ILE A 249 2.70 10.57 -6.62
C ILE A 249 2.39 9.57 -7.73
N ASP A 250 1.87 10.05 -8.85
CA ASP A 250 1.56 9.24 -10.02
C ASP A 250 2.66 9.41 -11.07
N ILE A 251 3.36 8.32 -11.40
CA ILE A 251 4.42 8.26 -12.41
C ILE A 251 3.82 7.72 -13.70
N ILE A 252 3.95 8.48 -14.79
CA ILE A 252 3.36 8.18 -16.09
C ILE A 252 4.45 7.66 -17.02
N GLU A 253 4.67 6.35 -16.95
CA GLU A 253 5.67 5.63 -17.75
C GLU A 253 5.34 4.14 -17.80
N PRO A 254 4.83 3.61 -18.94
CA PRO A 254 4.44 2.20 -19.07
C PRO A 254 5.57 1.22 -18.74
N THR A 255 6.82 1.62 -18.98
CA THR A 255 7.97 0.76 -18.72
C THR A 255 8.46 0.84 -17.28
N PHE A 256 7.87 1.69 -16.43
CA PHE A 256 8.35 1.93 -15.07
C PHE A 256 8.38 0.65 -14.26
N ILE A 257 7.35 -0.21 -14.36
CA ILE A 257 7.28 -1.51 -13.69
C ILE A 257 8.56 -2.35 -13.88
N SER A 258 9.13 -2.34 -15.09
CA SER A 258 10.34 -3.08 -15.44
C SER A 258 11.61 -2.41 -14.91
N THR A 259 11.62 -1.07 -14.85
CA THR A 259 12.78 -0.24 -14.47
C THR A 259 12.75 0.25 -13.01
N ARG A 260 11.78 -0.22 -12.22
CA ARG A 260 11.65 0.04 -10.77
C ARG A 260 12.97 -0.25 -10.07
N SER A 261 13.41 0.73 -9.30
CA SER A 261 14.68 0.67 -8.58
C SER A 261 14.49 1.22 -7.15
N PRO A 262 13.71 0.52 -6.30
CA PRO A 262 13.54 0.91 -4.92
C PRO A 262 14.89 0.94 -4.20
N ASN A 263 15.03 1.79 -3.20
CA ASN A 263 16.28 1.83 -2.42
C ASN A 263 16.31 0.74 -1.37
N ILE A 264 15.15 0.46 -0.76
CA ILE A 264 14.98 -0.56 0.26
C ILE A 264 13.72 -1.37 -0.07
N ILE A 265 13.76 -2.68 0.16
CA ILE A 265 12.57 -3.54 0.22
C ILE A 265 12.39 -4.00 1.66
N LEU A 266 11.23 -3.71 2.25
CA LEU A 266 10.80 -4.33 3.50
C LEU A 266 10.09 -5.65 3.18
N VAL A 267 10.45 -6.69 3.91
CA VAL A 267 9.85 -8.03 3.80
C VAL A 267 9.22 -8.41 5.13
N GLY A 268 7.93 -8.72 5.11
CA GLY A 268 7.19 -9.21 6.26
C GLY A 268 7.38 -10.71 6.50
N GLU A 269 6.61 -11.23 7.45
CA GLU A 269 6.49 -12.63 7.78
C GLU A 269 5.09 -13.15 7.47
N ASN A 270 5.01 -14.44 7.18
CA ASN A 270 3.73 -15.11 7.03
C ASN A 270 3.03 -15.20 8.39
N SER A 271 2.04 -14.33 8.60
CA SER A 271 1.49 -14.10 9.95
C SER A 271 0.21 -14.84 10.27
N PHE A 272 -0.36 -15.52 9.28
CA PHE A 272 -1.62 -16.24 9.43
C PHE A 272 -1.51 -17.68 8.92
N ASP A 273 -2.25 -18.58 9.55
CA ASP A 273 -2.46 -19.94 9.05
C ASP A 273 -3.81 -20.01 8.32
N LEU A 274 -3.76 -19.90 6.99
CA LEU A 274 -4.93 -19.96 6.12
C LEU A 274 -5.37 -21.41 5.79
N SER A 275 -4.50 -22.39 6.08
CA SER A 275 -4.78 -23.81 5.87
C SER A 275 -5.44 -24.47 7.09
N GLY A 276 -5.36 -23.82 8.25
CA GLY A 276 -5.98 -24.29 9.47
C GLY A 276 -7.42 -23.81 9.59
N SER A 277 -8.35 -24.73 9.89
CA SER A 277 -9.54 -24.34 10.63
C SER A 277 -9.11 -23.80 12.00
N PRO A 278 -9.73 -22.74 12.56
CA PRO A 278 -9.46 -22.35 13.93
C PRO A 278 -9.85 -23.53 14.84
N THR A 279 -8.85 -24.32 15.25
CA THR A 279 -9.05 -25.48 16.12
C THR A 279 -9.36 -25.04 17.55
N ASN A 280 -9.13 -23.75 17.86
CA ASN A 280 -9.48 -23.14 19.12
C ASN A 280 -9.82 -21.65 18.94
N LEU A 281 -11.06 -21.24 19.23
CA LEU A 281 -11.51 -19.84 19.15
C LEU A 281 -10.82 -18.94 20.19
N ASP A 282 -10.17 -19.53 21.20
CA ASP A 282 -9.42 -18.81 22.24
C ASP A 282 -7.98 -18.42 21.80
N ALA A 283 -7.52 -18.90 20.65
CA ALA A 283 -6.22 -18.53 20.11
C ALA A 283 -6.29 -17.14 19.45
N PRO A 284 -5.28 -16.26 19.63
CA PRO A 284 -5.25 -14.96 18.97
C PRO A 284 -5.41 -15.12 17.44
N SER A 285 -6.46 -14.50 16.91
CA SER A 285 -6.84 -14.59 15.50
C SER A 285 -7.25 -13.22 14.95
N LEU A 286 -7.14 -13.07 13.64
CA LEU A 286 -7.66 -11.93 12.90
C LEU A 286 -9.09 -12.25 12.45
N SER A 287 -10.03 -11.38 12.79
CA SER A 287 -11.42 -11.45 12.31
C SER A 287 -11.55 -10.68 10.99
N LEU A 288 -11.86 -11.37 9.90
CA LEU A 288 -12.10 -10.77 8.58
C LEU A 288 -13.56 -10.94 8.17
N THR A 289 -14.27 -9.82 8.02
CA THR A 289 -15.63 -9.80 7.47
C THR A 289 -15.55 -9.58 5.95
N SER A 290 -16.23 -10.42 5.16
CA SER A 290 -16.25 -10.30 3.70
C SER A 290 -16.80 -8.95 3.23
N PHE A 291 -16.45 -8.53 2.00
CA PHE A 291 -16.99 -7.29 1.42
C PHE A 291 -18.51 -7.30 1.28
N SER A 292 -19.12 -8.46 1.05
CA SER A 292 -20.57 -8.67 1.04
C SER A 292 -21.22 -8.61 2.44
N LYS A 293 -20.40 -8.48 3.51
CA LYS A 293 -20.81 -8.48 4.93
C LYS A 293 -21.64 -9.68 5.35
N SER A 294 -21.61 -10.75 4.56
CA SER A 294 -22.45 -11.93 4.77
C SER A 294 -21.80 -12.95 5.70
N LYS A 295 -20.46 -12.94 5.81
CA LYS A 295 -19.68 -13.93 6.56
C LYS A 295 -18.44 -13.29 7.19
N THR A 296 -18.05 -13.81 8.35
CA THR A 296 -16.78 -13.50 9.03
C THR A 296 -15.96 -14.78 9.14
N ILE A 297 -14.67 -14.70 8.80
CA ILE A 297 -13.71 -15.76 9.07
C ILE A 297 -12.74 -15.35 10.17
N TYR A 298 -12.14 -16.34 10.82
CA TYR A 298 -11.12 -16.14 11.84
C TYR A 298 -9.83 -16.80 11.37
N LEU A 299 -8.78 -15.99 11.21
CA LEU A 299 -7.45 -16.45 10.78
C LEU A 299 -6.52 -16.55 11.99
N PRO A 300 -6.08 -17.76 12.39
CA PRO A 300 -5.14 -17.92 13.49
C PRO A 300 -3.81 -17.21 13.22
N LYS A 301 -3.29 -16.49 14.23
CA LYS A 301 -1.95 -15.90 14.13
C LYS A 301 -0.87 -16.97 14.25
N LYS A 302 0.16 -16.85 13.40
CA LYS A 302 1.37 -17.69 13.46
C LYS A 302 2.39 -17.11 14.44
N TYR A 303 3.11 -18.02 15.09
CA TYR A 303 4.14 -17.72 16.09
C TYR A 303 5.50 -18.34 15.77
N TYR A 304 5.57 -19.25 14.80
CA TYR A 304 6.81 -19.90 14.38
C TYR A 304 7.24 -19.39 13.01
N ASP A 305 8.54 -19.41 12.74
CA ASP A 305 9.12 -19.07 11.44
C ASP A 305 9.04 -20.29 10.52
N ASP A 306 8.44 -20.13 9.34
CA ASP A 306 8.32 -21.16 8.31
C ASP A 306 9.36 -21.00 7.17
N GLY A 307 10.29 -20.03 7.30
CA GLY A 307 11.35 -19.78 6.34
C GLY A 307 10.90 -19.10 5.04
N LYS A 308 9.59 -18.92 4.86
CA LYS A 308 9.00 -18.38 3.62
C LYS A 308 9.40 -16.94 3.36
N SER A 309 9.52 -16.14 4.42
CA SER A 309 9.94 -14.74 4.32
C SER A 309 11.39 -14.58 3.81
N LEU A 310 12.29 -15.50 4.19
CA LEU A 310 13.66 -15.53 3.64
C LEU A 310 13.67 -15.96 2.17
N ALA A 311 12.83 -16.92 1.77
CA ALA A 311 12.67 -17.29 0.38
C ALA A 311 12.19 -16.10 -0.46
N THR A 312 11.18 -15.37 0.02
CA THR A 312 10.68 -14.14 -0.60
C THR A 312 11.75 -13.05 -0.66
N ALA A 313 12.53 -12.84 0.40
CA ALA A 313 13.63 -11.87 0.42
C ALA A 313 14.71 -12.18 -0.64
N ARG A 314 15.06 -13.45 -0.82
CA ARG A 314 15.99 -13.89 -1.87
C ARG A 314 15.42 -13.65 -3.26
N LEU A 315 14.14 -13.94 -3.47
CA LEU A 315 13.48 -13.67 -4.76
C LEU A 315 13.43 -12.16 -5.05
N ALA A 316 13.08 -11.34 -4.07
CA ALA A 316 13.12 -9.88 -4.17
C ALA A 316 14.53 -9.35 -4.49
N SER A 317 15.58 -9.95 -3.92
CA SER A 317 16.97 -9.59 -4.23
C SER A 317 17.38 -9.88 -5.68
N LYS A 318 16.75 -10.89 -6.32
CA LYS A 318 16.93 -11.13 -7.76
C LYS A 318 16.24 -10.04 -8.58
N ARG A 319 15.03 -9.62 -8.19
CA ARG A 319 14.25 -8.59 -8.91
C ARG A 319 14.89 -7.22 -8.80
N PHE A 320 15.41 -6.91 -7.62
CA PHE A 320 15.94 -5.61 -7.25
C PHE A 320 17.38 -5.76 -6.72
N PRO A 321 18.36 -6.06 -7.59
CA PRO A 321 19.73 -6.38 -7.19
C PRO A 321 20.45 -5.21 -6.51
N GLU A 322 19.99 -3.98 -6.74
CA GLU A 322 20.58 -2.76 -6.16
C GLU A 322 19.86 -2.25 -4.90
N SER A 323 18.82 -2.94 -4.44
CA SER A 323 18.09 -2.58 -3.22
C SER A 323 18.67 -3.29 -2.00
N ASP A 324 18.64 -2.63 -0.84
CA ASP A 324 18.82 -3.32 0.42
C ASP A 324 17.49 -3.98 0.84
N ILE A 325 17.53 -5.29 1.08
CA ILE A 325 16.37 -6.09 1.47
C ILE A 325 16.40 -6.27 2.99
N ILE A 326 15.36 -5.83 3.68
CA ILE A 326 15.26 -5.92 5.15
C ILE A 326 14.09 -6.83 5.52
N LEU A 327 14.43 -8.02 6.02
CA LEU A 327 13.48 -8.93 6.62
C LEU A 327 13.20 -8.51 8.08
N ILE A 328 11.94 -8.19 8.38
CA ILE A 328 11.50 -7.82 9.73
C ILE A 328 11.00 -9.09 10.42
N ARG A 329 11.61 -9.46 11.55
CA ARG A 329 11.27 -10.69 12.27
C ARG A 329 10.73 -10.43 13.65
N ALA A 330 9.60 -11.05 13.96
CA ALA A 330 9.09 -11.14 15.31
C ALA A 330 10.03 -11.96 16.21
N PRO A 331 10.18 -11.59 17.49
CA PRO A 331 10.91 -12.39 18.46
C PRO A 331 10.23 -13.74 18.67
N GLU A 332 10.98 -14.72 19.18
CA GLU A 332 10.44 -16.02 19.53
C GLU A 332 9.27 -15.88 20.53
N GLY A 333 8.17 -16.57 20.26
CA GLY A 333 6.95 -16.52 21.09
C GLY A 333 6.03 -15.33 20.84
N ALA A 334 6.38 -14.39 19.96
CA ALA A 334 5.48 -13.30 19.56
C ALA A 334 4.76 -13.62 18.22
N PRO A 335 3.58 -13.01 17.98
CA PRO A 335 2.96 -13.07 16.66
C PRO A 335 3.89 -12.53 15.58
N ARG A 336 3.91 -13.21 14.43
CA ARG A 336 4.68 -12.82 13.25
C ARG A 336 4.20 -11.46 12.69
N VAL A 337 5.11 -10.71 12.05
CA VAL A 337 4.87 -9.34 11.55
C VAL A 337 4.62 -9.35 10.05
N SER A 338 3.38 -9.13 9.61
CA SER A 338 2.99 -9.30 8.20
C SER A 338 3.30 -8.12 7.29
N LEU A 339 3.62 -6.93 7.82
CA LEU A 339 3.53 -5.67 7.08
C LEU A 339 2.13 -5.46 6.48
N MET A 340 1.11 -5.83 7.26
CA MET A 340 -0.28 -5.52 7.01
C MET A 340 -0.80 -4.81 8.25
N LYS A 341 -1.64 -3.80 8.06
CA LYS A 341 -2.39 -3.24 9.17
C LYS A 341 -3.73 -3.94 9.25
N GLU A 342 -4.07 -4.43 10.42
CA GLU A 342 -5.25 -5.27 10.64
C GLU A 342 -6.53 -4.41 10.82
N ASP A 343 -6.65 -3.31 10.07
CA ASP A 343 -7.78 -2.38 10.10
C ASP A 343 -8.13 -1.84 8.70
N GLU A 344 -9.36 -1.33 8.55
CA GLU A 344 -9.88 -0.81 7.28
C GLU A 344 -9.69 0.71 7.10
N ILE A 345 -8.74 1.34 7.81
CA ILE A 345 -8.56 2.79 7.83
C ILE A 345 -7.28 3.19 7.08
N LYS A 346 -7.36 3.57 5.80
CA LYS A 346 -6.21 3.82 4.88
C LYS A 346 -5.02 4.61 5.45
N ASP A 347 -5.24 5.63 6.29
CA ASP A 347 -4.18 6.49 6.85
C ASP A 347 -3.98 6.34 8.39
N SER A 348 -4.37 5.19 8.97
CA SER A 348 -4.12 4.87 10.38
C SER A 348 -2.68 4.46 10.68
N VAL A 349 -2.24 4.69 11.92
CA VAL A 349 -0.94 4.20 12.40
C VAL A 349 -1.17 3.06 13.40
N ASP A 350 -0.71 1.86 13.05
CA ASP A 350 -0.73 0.68 13.91
C ASP A 350 0.69 0.26 14.34
N SER A 351 0.81 -0.86 15.05
CA SER A 351 2.12 -1.38 15.45
C SER A 351 3.03 -1.74 14.27
N ASN A 352 2.50 -2.30 13.16
CA ASN A 352 3.31 -2.68 12.00
C ASN A 352 3.92 -1.46 11.31
N VAL A 353 3.15 -0.37 11.17
CA VAL A 353 3.62 0.91 10.63
C VAL A 353 4.76 1.46 11.50
N LEU A 354 4.51 1.59 12.81
CA LEU A 354 5.50 2.12 13.76
C LEU A 354 6.80 1.29 13.77
N LEU A 355 6.68 -0.04 13.74
CA LEU A 355 7.83 -0.94 13.73
C LEU A 355 8.63 -0.82 12.42
N SER A 356 7.95 -0.77 11.28
CA SER A 356 8.60 -0.63 9.97
C SER A 356 9.37 0.67 9.85
N GLU A 357 8.81 1.75 10.39
CA GLU A 357 9.49 3.04 10.46
C GLU A 357 10.70 3.04 11.38
N LEU A 358 10.58 2.41 12.55
CA LEU A 358 11.72 2.21 13.43
C LEU A 358 12.84 1.45 12.70
N VAL A 359 12.50 0.39 11.98
CA VAL A 359 13.45 -0.41 11.20
C VAL A 359 14.16 0.45 10.17
N LEU A 360 13.44 1.22 9.34
CA LEU A 360 14.05 2.12 8.34
C LEU A 360 14.97 3.15 8.99
N ARG A 361 14.56 3.73 10.12
CA ARG A 361 15.35 4.73 10.84
C ARG A 361 16.63 4.14 11.40
N GLU A 362 16.56 2.99 12.05
CA GLU A 362 17.76 2.34 12.61
C GLU A 362 18.67 1.78 11.52
N PHE A 363 18.11 1.31 10.40
CA PHE A 363 18.87 0.90 9.23
C PHE A 363 19.72 2.05 8.68
N LYS A 364 19.10 3.21 8.41
CA LYS A 364 19.77 4.43 7.92
C LYS A 364 20.85 4.99 8.84
N LYS A 365 20.79 4.70 10.16
CA LYS A 365 21.84 5.10 11.09
C LYS A 365 23.07 4.19 11.01
N LYS A 366 22.85 2.94 10.61
CA LYS A 366 23.85 1.87 10.65
C LYS A 366 24.53 1.64 9.30
N PHE A 367 23.81 1.89 8.21
CA PHE A 367 24.20 1.74 6.82
C PHE A 367 23.82 3.01 6.07
#